data_AF-A0A066VJF9-F1
#
_entry.id   AF-A0A066VJF9-F1
#
_cell.length_a   1.000
_cell.length_b   1.000
_cell.length_c   1.000
_cell.angle_alpha   90.00
_cell.angle_beta   90.00
_cell.angle_gamma   90.00
#
_symmetry.space_group_name_H-M   'P 1'
#
loop_
_entity.id
_entity.type
_entity.pdbx_description
1 polymer ?
#
loop_
_entity_poly.entity_id
_entity_poly.type
_entity_poly.pdbx_seq_one_letter_code
_entity_poly.pdbx_strand_id
1 'polypeptide(L)'
;MGGFTSVTVVASAVFLMGTLAMHWTADHLMLWQTPITRQSLLTAHEYYHYTFSDASKTFQSAIVGVACLGAGTAFVKILGGRESNWLFDGASLFLWAAIGVVLSQKVFPSIVALPPLLPLPEANPLNASDLLSILLRDLATANALIAAALVGVVLLQSGQYYSERLEERERMEELDARLRRRQRRLEHEAHATKEKLETAQTGSSAAIAVTTAVSIPAEGTSASSRA
;
A
#
# COMPACT_ATOMS: atom_id res chain seq x y z
N MET A 1 1.88 0.46 11.41
CA MET A 1 0.68 -0.36 11.74
C MET A 1 -0.35 -0.34 10.58
N GLY A 2 0.07 -0.34 9.30
CA GLY A 2 -0.82 -0.28 8.13
C GLY A 2 -0.92 -1.57 7.29
N GLY A 3 -0.18 -2.61 7.66
CA GLY A 3 -0.12 -3.85 6.87
C GLY A 3 -1.45 -4.60 6.81
N PHE A 4 -2.08 -4.86 7.97
CA PHE A 4 -3.31 -5.64 8.02
C PHE A 4 -4.48 -4.95 7.31
N THR A 5 -4.66 -3.64 7.53
CA THR A 5 -5.73 -2.88 6.87
C THR A 5 -5.55 -2.82 5.35
N SER A 6 -4.32 -2.61 4.88
CA SER A 6 -4.02 -2.62 3.44
C SER A 6 -4.23 -4.01 2.82
N VAL A 7 -3.80 -5.08 3.51
CA VAL A 7 -4.05 -6.46 3.07
C VAL A 7 -5.54 -6.75 2.99
N THR A 8 -6.34 -6.33 3.97
CA THR A 8 -7.80 -6.52 3.95
C THR A 8 -8.44 -5.76 2.78
N VAL A 9 -8.04 -4.51 2.51
CA VAL A 9 -8.56 -3.74 1.36
C VAL A 9 -8.22 -4.44 0.05
N VAL A 10 -6.98 -4.90 -0.13
CA VAL A 10 -6.54 -5.61 -1.33
C VAL A 10 -7.26 -6.96 -1.48
N ALA A 11 -7.34 -7.74 -0.39
CA ALA A 11 -8.00 -9.05 -0.40
C ALA A 11 -9.49 -8.93 -0.77
N SER A 12 -10.20 -7.97 -0.17
CA SER A 12 -11.59 -7.68 -0.54
C SER A 12 -11.70 -7.25 -2.00
N ALA A 13 -10.82 -6.37 -2.49
CA ALA A 13 -10.85 -5.89 -3.86
C ALA A 13 -10.61 -7.03 -4.87
N VAL A 14 -9.63 -7.89 -4.63
CA VAL A 14 -9.31 -9.03 -5.50
C VAL A 14 -10.41 -10.09 -5.47
N PHE A 15 -11.00 -10.36 -4.30
CA PHE A 15 -12.15 -11.27 -4.19
C PHE A 15 -13.33 -10.78 -5.04
N LEU A 16 -13.70 -9.50 -4.92
CA LEU A 16 -14.79 -8.90 -5.70
C LEU A 16 -14.45 -8.86 -7.20
N MET A 17 -13.21 -8.54 -7.55
CA MET A 17 -12.75 -8.59 -8.94
C MET A 17 -12.87 -10.00 -9.52
N GLY A 18 -12.56 -11.04 -8.74
CA GLY A 18 -12.79 -12.44 -9.11
C GLY A 18 -14.28 -12.76 -9.32
N THR A 19 -15.16 -12.21 -8.50
CA THR A 19 -16.62 -12.37 -8.69
C THR A 19 -17.11 -11.68 -9.98
N LEU A 20 -16.60 -10.49 -10.28
CA LEU A 20 -16.90 -9.76 -11.52
C LEU A 20 -16.37 -10.48 -12.76
N ALA A 21 -15.22 -11.17 -12.66
CA ALA A 21 -14.69 -11.97 -13.75
C ALA A 21 -15.64 -13.11 -14.18
N MET A 22 -16.49 -13.61 -13.27
CA MET A 22 -17.53 -14.59 -13.63
C MET A 22 -18.62 -13.95 -14.53
N HIS A 23 -18.98 -12.69 -14.30
CA HIS A 23 -19.97 -11.96 -15.10
C HIS A 23 -19.51 -11.68 -16.52
N TRP A 24 -18.20 -11.76 -16.79
CA TRP A 24 -17.64 -11.66 -18.14
C TRP A 24 -18.33 -12.62 -19.13
N THR A 25 -18.78 -13.78 -18.66
CA THR A 25 -19.52 -14.76 -19.47
C THR A 25 -20.78 -14.19 -20.14
N ALA A 26 -21.42 -13.18 -19.55
CA ALA A 26 -22.53 -12.44 -20.15
C ALA A 26 -22.12 -11.05 -20.63
N ASP A 27 -21.25 -10.34 -19.91
CA ASP A 27 -20.84 -8.97 -20.25
C ASP A 27 -20.23 -8.90 -21.66
N HIS A 28 -19.45 -9.91 -22.06
CA HIS A 28 -18.77 -9.92 -23.35
C HIS A 28 -19.75 -9.90 -24.54
N LEU A 29 -20.89 -10.58 -24.39
CA LEU A 29 -21.95 -10.66 -25.40
C LEU A 29 -22.63 -9.30 -25.60
N MET A 30 -22.73 -8.49 -24.55
CA MET A 30 -23.45 -7.21 -24.57
C MET A 30 -22.58 -6.02 -24.99
N LEU A 31 -21.28 -6.08 -24.69
CA LEU A 31 -20.36 -4.96 -24.89
C LEU A 31 -19.43 -5.11 -26.11
N TRP A 32 -18.98 -6.33 -26.43
CA TRP A 32 -17.95 -6.55 -27.46
C TRP A 32 -18.43 -7.32 -28.69
N GLN A 33 -19.68 -7.78 -28.71
CA GLN A 33 -20.25 -8.45 -29.89
C GLN A 33 -20.92 -7.45 -30.82
N THR A 34 -20.55 -7.46 -32.12
CA THR A 34 -21.16 -6.64 -33.17
C THR A 34 -21.51 -7.50 -34.40
N PRO A 35 -22.77 -7.57 -34.84
CA PRO A 35 -23.99 -7.05 -34.19
C PRO A 35 -24.39 -7.90 -32.97
N ILE A 36 -25.08 -7.30 -32.00
CA ILE A 36 -25.69 -8.05 -30.90
C ILE A 36 -26.83 -8.89 -31.48
N THR A 37 -26.74 -10.22 -31.33
CA THR A 37 -27.76 -11.13 -31.81
C THR A 37 -28.85 -11.34 -30.77
N ARG A 38 -30.05 -11.74 -31.21
CA ARG A 38 -31.17 -12.03 -30.28
C ARG A 38 -30.79 -13.16 -29.32
N GLN A 39 -30.06 -14.15 -29.80
CA GLN A 39 -29.59 -15.26 -28.98
C GLN A 39 -28.64 -14.77 -27.88
N SER A 40 -27.67 -13.92 -28.22
CA SER A 40 -26.75 -13.31 -27.25
C SER A 40 -27.49 -12.55 -26.14
N LEU A 41 -28.52 -11.80 -26.52
CA LEU A 41 -29.35 -11.04 -25.59
C LEU A 41 -30.14 -11.95 -24.63
N LEU A 42 -30.75 -13.02 -25.15
CA LEU A 42 -31.45 -14.00 -24.33
C LEU A 42 -30.50 -14.79 -23.41
N THR A 43 -29.33 -15.19 -23.89
CA THR A 43 -28.31 -15.88 -23.08
C THR A 43 -27.79 -14.99 -21.96
N ALA A 44 -27.54 -13.71 -22.24
CA ALA A 44 -27.15 -12.76 -21.19
C ALA A 44 -28.29 -12.53 -20.18
N HIS A 45 -29.53 -12.38 -20.65
CA HIS A 45 -30.71 -12.25 -19.78
C HIS A 45 -30.86 -13.45 -18.85
N GLU A 46 -30.78 -14.66 -19.39
CA GLU A 46 -30.85 -15.91 -18.64
C GLU A 46 -29.77 -15.98 -17.56
N TYR A 47 -28.53 -15.67 -17.93
CA TYR A 47 -27.41 -15.64 -16.99
C TYR A 47 -27.64 -14.67 -15.83
N TYR A 48 -27.97 -13.40 -16.11
CA TYR A 48 -28.17 -12.41 -15.06
C TYR A 48 -29.41 -12.68 -14.22
N HIS A 49 -30.48 -13.22 -14.81
CA HIS A 49 -31.65 -13.63 -14.05
C HIS A 49 -31.29 -14.72 -13.04
N TYR A 50 -30.61 -15.79 -13.46
CA TYR A 50 -30.20 -16.84 -12.51
C TYR A 50 -29.22 -16.33 -11.46
N THR A 51 -28.32 -15.43 -11.83
CA THR A 51 -27.28 -14.92 -10.95
C THR A 51 -27.80 -13.93 -9.90
N PHE A 52 -28.77 -13.08 -10.27
CA PHE A 52 -29.27 -12.02 -9.40
C PHE A 52 -30.66 -12.28 -8.81
N SER A 53 -31.54 -12.99 -9.52
CA SER A 53 -32.88 -13.30 -9.03
C SER A 53 -32.93 -14.63 -8.28
N ASP A 54 -32.26 -15.67 -8.78
CA ASP A 54 -32.40 -17.04 -8.26
C ASP A 54 -31.24 -17.47 -7.34
N ALA A 55 -30.14 -16.71 -7.29
CA ALA A 55 -29.02 -17.03 -6.43
C ALA A 55 -29.41 -16.95 -4.94
N SER A 56 -28.78 -17.82 -4.13
CA SER A 56 -29.00 -17.84 -2.69
C SER A 56 -28.74 -16.48 -2.06
N LYS A 57 -29.70 -15.98 -1.26
CA LYS A 57 -29.57 -14.72 -0.53
C LYS A 57 -28.33 -14.68 0.36
N THR A 58 -27.87 -15.84 0.84
CA THR A 58 -26.63 -15.96 1.62
C THR A 58 -25.39 -15.67 0.77
N PHE A 59 -25.37 -16.11 -0.48
CA PHE A 59 -24.26 -15.83 -1.39
C PHE A 59 -24.20 -14.34 -1.74
N GLN A 60 -25.35 -13.74 -2.05
CA GLN A 60 -25.45 -12.31 -2.34
C GLN A 60 -25.04 -11.46 -1.12
N SER A 61 -25.50 -11.80 0.08
CA SER A 61 -25.12 -11.09 1.30
C SER A 61 -23.65 -11.25 1.64
N ALA A 62 -23.03 -12.39 1.32
CA ALA A 62 -21.59 -12.59 1.50
C ALA A 62 -20.77 -11.65 0.59
N ILE A 63 -21.14 -11.49 -0.68
CA ILE A 63 -20.47 -10.57 -1.61
C ILE A 63 -20.60 -9.13 -1.11
N VAL A 64 -21.81 -8.71 -0.74
CA VAL A 64 -22.06 -7.37 -0.17
C VAL A 64 -21.27 -7.18 1.13
N GLY A 65 -21.19 -8.21 1.97
CA GLY A 65 -20.40 -8.19 3.20
C GLY A 65 -18.91 -7.94 2.94
N VAL A 66 -18.32 -8.59 1.93
CA VAL A 66 -16.93 -8.36 1.54
C VAL A 66 -16.73 -6.96 0.97
N ALA A 67 -17.68 -6.44 0.17
CA ALA A 67 -17.65 -5.07 -0.33
C ALA A 67 -17.71 -4.05 0.81
N CYS A 68 -18.63 -4.22 1.77
CA CYS A 68 -18.72 -3.38 2.96
C CYS A 68 -17.46 -3.48 3.83
N LEU A 69 -16.87 -4.66 3.96
CA LEU A 69 -15.61 -4.83 4.69
C LEU A 69 -14.47 -4.06 4.01
N GLY A 70 -14.33 -4.18 2.68
CA GLY A 70 -13.32 -3.45 1.92
C GLY A 70 -13.48 -1.93 2.02
N ALA A 71 -14.68 -1.43 1.73
CA ALA A 71 -15.00 0.00 1.82
C ALA A 71 -14.87 0.55 3.24
N GLY A 72 -15.36 -0.19 4.24
CA GLY A 72 -15.27 0.17 5.65
C GLY A 72 -13.83 0.23 6.14
N THR A 73 -12.99 -0.73 5.71
CA THR A 73 -11.57 -0.71 6.04
C THR A 73 -10.86 0.48 5.38
N ALA A 74 -11.17 0.79 4.12
CA ALA A 74 -10.65 1.98 3.43
C ALA A 74 -11.06 3.29 4.15
N PHE A 75 -12.29 3.36 4.65
CA PHE A 75 -12.75 4.50 5.45
C PHE A 75 -11.99 4.63 6.78
N VAL A 76 -11.81 3.51 7.50
CA VAL A 76 -11.00 3.49 8.74
C VAL A 76 -9.55 3.91 8.49
N LYS A 77 -8.96 3.56 7.34
CA LYS A 77 -7.59 3.99 6.99
C LYS A 77 -7.46 5.51 6.93
N ILE A 78 -8.48 6.23 6.46
CA ILE A 78 -8.46 7.71 6.43
C ILE A 78 -8.50 8.32 7.83
N LEU A 79 -9.26 7.72 8.76
CA LEU A 79 -9.35 8.22 10.14
C LEU A 79 -8.04 8.07 10.92
N GLY A 80 -7.21 7.08 10.56
CA GLY A 80 -5.93 6.79 11.21
C GLY A 80 -4.68 7.10 10.37
N GLY A 81 -4.85 7.76 9.22
CA GLY A 81 -3.80 7.91 8.20
C GLY A 81 -2.68 8.87 8.59
N ARG A 82 -1.42 8.45 8.38
CA ARG A 82 -0.23 9.34 8.45
C ARG A 82 -0.22 10.26 7.24
N GLU A 83 0.27 11.49 7.39
CA GLU A 83 0.29 12.53 6.34
C GLU A 83 0.76 12.04 4.96
N SER A 84 1.78 11.17 4.89
CA SER A 84 2.31 10.66 3.61
C SER A 84 1.38 9.69 2.86
N ASN A 85 0.41 9.06 3.54
CA ASN A 85 -0.48 8.06 2.94
C ASN A 85 -1.83 8.62 2.47
N TRP A 86 -2.13 9.89 2.75
CA TRP A 86 -3.43 10.49 2.46
C TRP A 86 -3.82 10.45 0.98
N LEU A 87 -2.83 10.59 0.08
CA LEU A 87 -3.08 10.52 -1.35
C LEU A 87 -3.61 9.14 -1.77
N PHE A 88 -2.95 8.07 -1.33
CA PHE A 88 -3.30 6.70 -1.72
C PHE A 88 -4.59 6.23 -1.04
N ASP A 89 -4.75 6.53 0.25
CA ASP A 89 -5.93 6.14 1.02
C ASP A 89 -7.17 6.96 0.60
N GLY A 90 -7.01 8.26 0.32
CA GLY A 90 -8.05 9.13 -0.20
C GLY A 90 -8.53 8.71 -1.61
N ALA A 91 -7.60 8.46 -2.53
CA ALA A 91 -7.94 8.00 -3.87
C ALA A 91 -8.61 6.61 -3.83
N SER A 92 -8.15 5.71 -2.94
CA SER A 92 -8.78 4.40 -2.77
C SER A 92 -10.20 4.51 -2.23
N LEU A 93 -10.45 5.38 -1.25
CA LEU A 93 -11.81 5.64 -0.75
C LEU A 93 -12.69 6.22 -1.85
N PHE A 94 -12.18 7.16 -2.64
CA PHE A 94 -12.93 7.71 -3.78
C PHE A 94 -13.39 6.62 -4.75
N LEU A 95 -12.52 5.66 -5.08
CA LEU A 95 -12.88 4.52 -5.93
C LEU A 95 -13.94 3.63 -5.27
N TRP A 96 -13.82 3.33 -3.97
CA TRP A 96 -14.88 2.59 -3.23
C TRP A 96 -16.21 3.33 -3.22
N ALA A 97 -16.20 4.66 -3.08
CA ALA A 97 -17.41 5.48 -3.16
C ALA A 97 -18.01 5.46 -4.57
N ALA A 98 -17.18 5.57 -5.61
CA ALA A 98 -17.63 5.47 -6.99
C ALA A 98 -18.28 4.10 -7.29
N ILE A 99 -17.71 3.01 -6.77
CA ILE A 99 -18.32 1.68 -6.83
C ILE A 99 -19.70 1.69 -6.17
N GLY A 100 -19.83 2.26 -4.96
CA GLY A 100 -21.11 2.39 -4.28
C GLY A 100 -22.17 3.18 -5.06
N VAL A 101 -21.76 4.25 -5.75
CA VAL A 101 -22.64 5.05 -6.62
C VAL A 101 -23.09 4.23 -7.83
N VAL A 102 -22.18 3.55 -8.52
CA VAL A 102 -22.52 2.69 -9.67
C VAL A 102 -23.45 1.55 -9.26
N LEU A 103 -23.19 0.91 -8.12
CA LEU A 103 -24.08 -0.13 -7.57
C LEU A 103 -25.49 0.41 -7.32
N SER A 104 -25.61 1.60 -6.75
CA SER A 104 -26.89 2.21 -6.40
C SER A 104 -27.66 2.74 -7.61
N GLN A 105 -26.97 3.32 -8.60
CA GLN A 105 -27.59 4.00 -9.74
C GLN A 105 -27.77 3.12 -10.97
N LYS A 106 -26.93 2.10 -11.15
CA LYS A 106 -26.94 1.25 -12.35
C LYS A 106 -27.32 -0.19 -12.03
N VAL A 107 -26.60 -0.83 -11.11
CA VAL A 107 -26.76 -2.27 -10.87
C VAL A 107 -28.11 -2.58 -10.23
N PHE A 108 -28.42 -1.97 -9.09
CA PHE A 108 -29.66 -2.23 -8.36
C PHE A 108 -30.94 -1.97 -9.18
N PRO A 109 -31.13 -0.79 -9.80
CA PRO A 109 -32.35 -0.55 -10.58
C PRO A 109 -32.46 -1.45 -11.81
N SER A 110 -31.34 -1.80 -12.45
CA SER A 110 -31.36 -2.72 -13.59
C SER A 110 -31.82 -4.12 -13.16
N ILE A 111 -31.27 -4.66 -12.07
CA ILE A 111 -31.67 -5.98 -11.54
C ILE A 111 -33.16 -6.01 -11.17
N VAL A 112 -33.66 -4.97 -10.51
CA VAL A 112 -35.08 -4.90 -10.12
C VAL A 112 -36.01 -4.79 -11.33
N ALA A 113 -35.57 -4.14 -12.41
CA ALA A 113 -36.35 -3.93 -13.61
C ALA A 113 -36.24 -5.08 -14.64
N LEU A 114 -35.44 -6.12 -14.37
CA LEU A 114 -35.31 -7.26 -15.27
C LEU A 114 -36.67 -8.00 -15.43
N PRO A 115 -37.12 -8.28 -16.66
CA PRO A 115 -38.33 -9.05 -16.88
C PRO A 115 -38.13 -10.53 -16.49
N PRO A 116 -39.22 -11.26 -16.16
CA PRO A 116 -39.17 -12.70 -15.91
C PRO A 116 -38.73 -13.47 -17.18
N LEU A 117 -38.18 -14.67 -17.00
CA LEU A 117 -37.73 -15.53 -18.11
C LEU A 117 -38.87 -16.06 -18.99
N LEU A 118 -40.07 -16.19 -18.42
CA LEU A 118 -41.25 -16.75 -19.09
C LEU A 118 -42.43 -15.78 -18.97
N PRO A 119 -43.17 -15.50 -20.06
CA PRO A 119 -42.90 -15.91 -21.45
C PRO A 119 -41.62 -15.27 -22.00
N LEU A 120 -41.02 -15.92 -23.00
CA LEU A 120 -39.74 -15.48 -23.56
C LEU A 120 -39.86 -14.03 -24.09
N PRO A 121 -39.01 -13.09 -23.64
CA PRO A 121 -39.12 -11.70 -24.05
C PRO A 121 -39.10 -11.53 -25.58
N GLU A 122 -39.99 -10.67 -26.08
CA GLU A 122 -40.01 -10.23 -27.48
C GLU A 122 -38.90 -9.19 -27.73
N ALA A 123 -37.67 -9.53 -27.35
CA ALA A 123 -36.52 -8.66 -27.43
C ALA A 123 -36.01 -8.57 -28.87
N ASN A 124 -35.70 -7.35 -29.29
CA ASN A 124 -35.17 -7.05 -30.61
C ASN A 124 -33.88 -6.22 -30.45
N PRO A 125 -32.69 -6.85 -30.56
CA PRO A 125 -31.42 -6.16 -30.34
C PRO A 125 -31.08 -5.13 -31.42
N LEU A 126 -31.81 -5.12 -32.54
CA LEU A 126 -31.68 -4.11 -33.59
C LEU A 126 -32.46 -2.84 -33.25
N ASN A 127 -33.41 -2.91 -32.31
CA ASN A 127 -34.13 -1.75 -31.83
C ASN A 127 -33.36 -1.10 -30.68
N ALA A 128 -32.85 0.12 -30.91
CA ALA A 128 -32.11 0.86 -29.88
C ALA A 128 -32.96 1.21 -28.65
N SER A 129 -34.29 1.20 -28.77
CA SER A 129 -35.22 1.46 -27.65
C SER A 129 -35.68 0.18 -26.93
N ASP A 130 -35.11 -0.98 -27.25
CA ASP A 130 -35.47 -2.23 -26.57
C ASP A 130 -35.01 -2.19 -25.11
N LEU A 131 -35.99 -2.21 -24.19
CA LEU A 131 -35.77 -2.08 -22.75
C LEU A 131 -34.80 -3.15 -22.25
N LEU A 132 -34.95 -4.40 -22.68
CA LEU A 132 -34.09 -5.49 -22.22
C LEU A 132 -32.65 -5.25 -22.65
N SER A 133 -32.42 -4.86 -23.91
CA SER A 133 -31.07 -4.53 -24.39
C SER A 133 -30.43 -3.39 -23.61
N ILE A 134 -31.21 -2.37 -23.21
CA ILE A 134 -30.73 -1.23 -22.43
C ILE A 134 -30.31 -1.70 -21.03
N LEU A 135 -31.18 -2.44 -20.32
CA LEU A 135 -30.92 -2.93 -18.96
C LEU A 135 -29.68 -3.84 -18.91
N LEU A 136 -29.56 -4.78 -19.84
CA LEU A 136 -28.42 -5.71 -19.88
C LEU A 136 -27.10 -4.99 -20.19
N ARG A 137 -27.14 -3.97 -21.07
CA ARG A 137 -25.97 -3.13 -21.34
C ARG A 137 -25.60 -2.26 -20.15
N ASP A 138 -26.57 -1.69 -19.45
CA ASP A 138 -26.33 -0.91 -18.23
C ASP A 138 -25.68 -1.79 -17.14
N LEU A 139 -26.10 -3.06 -17.03
CA LEU A 139 -25.51 -4.01 -16.09
C LEU A 139 -24.08 -4.41 -16.49
N ALA A 140 -23.84 -4.74 -17.76
CA ALA A 140 -22.51 -5.09 -18.26
C ALA A 140 -21.52 -3.91 -18.17
N THR A 141 -21.95 -2.70 -18.52
CA THR A 141 -21.12 -1.48 -18.37
C THR A 141 -20.82 -1.19 -16.90
N ALA A 142 -21.79 -1.36 -15.99
CA ALA A 142 -21.57 -1.19 -14.56
C ALA A 142 -20.53 -2.19 -14.02
N ASN A 143 -20.62 -3.47 -14.40
CA ASN A 143 -19.64 -4.48 -14.02
C ASN A 143 -18.23 -4.11 -14.50
N ALA A 144 -18.09 -3.67 -15.75
CA ALA A 144 -16.81 -3.22 -16.31
C ALA A 144 -16.24 -2.00 -15.57
N LEU A 145 -17.09 -1.03 -15.22
CA LEU A 145 -16.68 0.16 -14.44
C LEU A 145 -16.23 -0.22 -13.02
N ILE A 146 -16.97 -1.11 -12.34
CA ILE A 146 -16.61 -1.59 -11.00
C ILE A 146 -15.29 -2.36 -11.06
N ALA A 147 -15.11 -3.23 -12.05
CA ALA A 147 -13.86 -3.95 -12.24
C ALA A 147 -12.67 -3.00 -12.44
N ALA A 148 -12.81 -1.98 -13.29
CA ALA A 148 -11.78 -0.97 -13.50
C ALA A 148 -11.47 -0.18 -12.21
N ALA A 149 -12.49 0.18 -11.43
CA ALA A 149 -12.30 0.85 -10.14
C ALA A 149 -11.57 -0.05 -9.12
N LEU A 150 -11.91 -1.34 -9.05
CA LEU A 150 -11.23 -2.30 -8.17
C LEU A 150 -9.77 -2.54 -8.58
N VAL A 151 -9.47 -2.61 -9.88
CA VAL A 151 -8.09 -2.62 -10.38
C VAL A 151 -7.36 -1.36 -9.91
N GLY A 152 -8.00 -0.20 -10.01
CA GLY A 152 -7.47 1.07 -9.48
C GLY A 152 -7.15 1.00 -7.99
N VAL A 153 -8.03 0.42 -7.16
CA VAL A 153 -7.78 0.21 -5.73
C VAL A 153 -6.54 -0.66 -5.53
N VAL A 154 -6.42 -1.79 -6.22
CA VAL A 154 -5.26 -2.68 -6.09
C VAL A 154 -3.95 -1.98 -6.49
N LEU A 155 -3.96 -1.19 -7.56
CA LEU A 155 -2.80 -0.41 -8.00
C LEU A 155 -2.41 0.66 -6.98
N LEU A 156 -3.38 1.37 -6.40
CA LEU A 156 -3.11 2.38 -5.37
C LEU A 156 -2.53 1.76 -4.10
N GLN A 157 -3.07 0.64 -3.64
CA GLN A 157 -2.54 -0.07 -2.47
C GLN A 157 -1.14 -0.63 -2.74
N SER A 158 -0.86 -1.08 -3.97
CA SER A 158 0.48 -1.51 -4.39
C SER A 158 1.45 -0.33 -4.45
N GLY A 159 1.01 0.83 -4.94
CA GLY A 159 1.80 2.07 -4.97
C GLY A 159 2.12 2.58 -3.57
N GLN A 160 1.16 2.50 -2.64
CA GLN A 160 1.38 2.79 -1.23
C GLN A 160 2.43 1.87 -0.62
N TYR A 161 2.33 0.56 -0.83
CA TYR A 161 3.32 -0.40 -0.36
C TYR A 161 4.73 -0.11 -0.90
N TYR A 162 4.83 0.22 -2.20
CA TYR A 162 6.10 0.58 -2.82
C TYR A 162 6.69 1.86 -2.20
N SER A 163 5.85 2.89 -2.01
CA SER A 163 6.27 4.17 -1.44
C SER A 163 6.74 4.02 0.02
N GLU A 164 6.00 3.27 0.84
CA GLU A 164 6.40 2.96 2.22
C GLU A 164 7.75 2.22 2.27
N ARG A 165 7.95 1.25 1.38
CA ARG A 165 9.21 0.50 1.30
C ARG A 165 10.39 1.35 0.86
N LEU A 166 10.16 2.34 0.01
CA LEU A 166 11.20 3.28 -0.39
C LEU A 166 11.59 4.20 0.78
N GLU A 167 10.60 4.80 1.47
CA GLU A 167 10.84 5.63 2.65
C GLU A 167 11.56 4.86 3.77
N GLU A 168 11.22 3.59 3.98
CA GLU A 168 11.90 2.73 4.97
C GLU A 168 13.38 2.54 4.64
N ARG A 169 13.72 2.34 3.35
CA ARG A 169 15.11 2.18 2.91
C ARG A 169 15.91 3.47 3.14
N GLU A 170 15.35 4.62 2.75
CA GLU A 170 15.99 5.92 2.95
C GLU A 170 16.24 6.20 4.44
N ARG A 171 15.26 5.92 5.32
CA ARG A 171 15.43 6.09 6.77
C ARG A 171 16.52 5.19 7.35
N MET A 172 16.64 3.95 6.88
CA MET A 172 17.69 3.02 7.32
C MET A 172 19.08 3.51 6.90
N GLU A 173 19.22 3.98 5.66
CA GLU A 173 20.48 4.56 5.18
C GLU A 173 20.88 5.81 5.95
N GLU A 174 19.92 6.68 6.29
CA GLU A 174 20.16 7.84 7.15
C GLU A 174 20.61 7.45 8.56
N LEU A 175 19.96 6.44 9.16
CA LEU A 175 20.31 5.94 10.50
C LEU A 175 21.73 5.36 10.50
N ASP A 176 22.09 4.56 9.50
CA ASP A 176 23.43 4.01 9.35
C ASP A 176 24.48 5.13 9.16
N ALA A 177 24.17 6.14 8.35
CA ALA A 177 25.05 7.29 8.18
C ALA A 177 25.24 8.07 9.50
N ARG A 178 24.18 8.25 10.30
CA ARG A 178 24.24 8.89 11.63
C ARG A 178 25.07 8.05 12.61
N LEU A 179 24.92 6.73 12.62
CA LEU A 179 25.70 5.83 13.46
C LEU A 179 27.20 5.87 13.10
N ARG A 180 27.54 5.83 11.81
CA ARG A 180 28.94 5.98 11.33
C ARG A 180 29.54 7.35 11.69
N ARG A 181 28.74 8.42 11.71
CA ARG A 181 29.19 9.74 12.17
C ARG A 181 29.44 9.77 13.67
N ARG A 182 28.61 9.09 14.47
CA ARG A 182 28.80 8.98 15.92
C ARG A 182 30.02 8.14 16.28
N GLN A 183 30.22 7.00 15.62
CA GLN A 183 31.41 6.15 15.84
C GLN A 183 32.71 6.92 15.58
N ARG A 184 32.82 7.62 14.45
CA ARG A 184 34.00 8.46 14.14
C ARG A 184 34.27 9.53 15.19
N ARG A 185 33.23 10.17 15.74
CA ARG A 185 33.39 11.16 16.82
C ARG A 185 33.94 10.52 18.09
N LEU A 186 33.39 9.38 18.50
CA LEU A 186 33.86 8.64 19.67
C LEU A 186 35.30 8.14 19.51
N GLU A 187 35.68 7.68 18.30
CA GLU A 187 37.05 7.29 17.98
C GLU A 187 38.01 8.49 18.09
N HIS A 188 37.65 9.64 17.52
CA HIS A 188 38.45 10.88 17.64
C HIS A 188 38.60 11.34 19.10
N GLU A 189 37.53 11.29 19.90
CA GLU A 189 37.57 11.65 21.32
C GLU A 189 38.45 10.68 22.13
N ALA A 190 38.39 9.38 21.83
CA ALA A 190 39.24 8.37 22.46
C ALA A 190 40.73 8.57 22.11
N HIS A 191 41.03 8.86 20.84
CA HIS A 191 42.39 9.17 20.40
C HIS A 191 42.94 10.44 21.06
N ALA A 192 42.16 11.52 21.10
CA ALA A 192 42.57 12.76 21.75
C ALA A 192 42.78 12.59 23.26
N THR A 193 41.97 11.76 23.91
CA THR A 193 42.13 11.44 25.34
C THR A 193 43.41 10.64 25.59
N LYS A 194 43.73 9.64 24.73
CA LYS A 194 44.98 8.88 24.82
C LYS A 194 46.21 9.76 24.62
N GLU A 195 46.20 10.64 23.62
CA GLU A 195 47.31 11.54 23.34
C GLU A 195 47.58 12.51 24.52
N LYS A 196 46.52 13.02 25.16
CA LYS A 196 46.64 13.81 26.39
C LYS A 196 47.24 13.03 27.56
N LEU A 197 46.90 11.74 27.69
CA LEU A 197 47.47 10.86 28.71
C LEU A 197 48.97 10.59 28.46
N GLU A 198 49.36 10.33 27.21
CA GLU A 198 50.76 10.09 26.82
C GLU A 198 51.64 11.34 27.00
N THR A 199 51.14 12.52 26.63
CA THR A 199 51.83 13.81 26.82
C THR A 199 51.97 14.17 28.31
N ALA A 200 50.98 13.84 29.14
CA ALA A 200 51.06 14.01 30.60
C ALA A 200 52.10 13.06 31.25
N GLN A 201 52.16 11.80 30.81
CA GLN A 201 53.15 10.82 31.30
C GLN A 201 54.59 11.16 30.89
N THR A 202 54.79 11.62 29.65
CA THR A 202 56.12 12.05 29.16
C THR A 202 56.58 13.34 29.84
N GLY A 203 55.69 14.31 30.06
CA GLY A 203 55.99 15.53 30.84
C GLY A 203 56.32 15.24 32.31
N SER A 204 55.62 14.30 32.95
CA SER A 204 55.92 13.85 34.32
C SER A 204 57.27 13.11 34.41
N SER A 205 57.59 12.24 33.45
CA SER A 205 58.89 11.56 33.39
C SER A 205 60.05 12.52 33.12
N ALA A 206 59.85 13.54 32.28
CA ALA A 206 60.85 14.59 32.04
C ALA A 206 61.07 15.46 33.29
N ALA A 207 60.01 15.81 34.04
CA ALA A 207 60.13 16.53 35.31
C ALA A 207 60.86 15.73 36.39
N ILE A 208 60.63 14.40 36.45
CA ILE A 208 61.36 13.50 37.35
C ILE A 208 62.84 13.39 36.92
N ALA A 209 63.13 13.24 35.62
CA ALA A 209 64.49 13.17 35.10
C ALA A 209 65.29 14.46 35.34
N VAL A 210 64.68 15.64 35.17
CA VAL A 210 65.32 16.94 35.46
C VAL A 210 65.60 17.11 36.96
N THR A 211 64.71 16.65 37.84
CA THR A 211 64.93 16.70 39.29
C THR A 211 66.06 15.76 39.73
N THR A 212 66.22 14.61 39.04
CA THR A 212 67.29 13.64 39.31
C THR A 212 68.65 14.11 38.76
N ALA A 213 68.67 14.85 37.64
CA ALA A 213 69.89 15.42 37.07
C ALA A 213 70.43 16.63 37.86
N VAL A 214 69.56 17.40 38.52
CA VAL A 214 69.93 18.54 39.37
C VAL A 214 70.50 18.12 40.73
N SER A 215 70.34 16.85 41.13
CA SER A 215 70.73 16.34 42.45
C SER A 215 72.04 15.54 42.49
N ILE A 216 72.82 15.49 41.40
CA ILE A 216 74.19 14.93 41.43
C ILE A 216 75.20 16.08 41.67
N PRO A 217 75.81 16.20 42.86
CA PRO A 217 76.84 17.19 43.10
C PRO A 217 78.16 16.71 42.46
N ALA A 218 78.83 17.61 41.72
CA ALA A 218 80.24 17.42 41.37
C ALA A 218 81.07 17.52 42.65
N GLU A 219 81.48 16.37 43.19
CA GLU A 219 82.36 16.27 44.35
C GLU A 219 83.77 16.73 43.95
N GLY A 220 84.14 17.93 44.39
CA GLY A 220 85.44 18.53 44.15
C GLY A 220 86.55 17.78 44.90
N THR A 221 87.50 17.24 44.15
CA THR A 221 88.78 16.76 44.70
C THR A 221 89.76 17.93 44.73
N SER A 222 89.88 18.59 45.88
CA SER A 222 91.07 19.40 46.21
C SER A 222 91.68 18.87 47.50
N ALA A 223 92.76 18.10 47.38
CA ALA A 223 93.68 17.82 48.48
C ALA A 223 95.02 18.53 48.20
N SER A 224 95.31 19.48 49.08
CA SER A 224 96.54 20.24 49.23
C SER A 224 97.68 19.39 49.78
N SER A 225 98.94 19.71 49.43
CA SER A 225 100.04 20.03 50.39
C SER A 225 101.42 19.41 50.08
N ARG A 226 102.45 20.30 49.99
CA ARG A 226 103.90 20.14 50.31
C ARG A 226 104.71 19.17 49.44
N ALA A 227 105.92 19.47 48.96
CA ALA A 227 106.94 20.46 49.35
C ALA A 227 107.67 21.00 48.10
#